data_AF-A0A959PV88-F1
#
_entry.id   AF-A0A959PV88-F1
#
_cell.length_a   1.000
_cell.length_b   1.000
_cell.length_c   1.000
_cell.angle_alpha   90.00
_cell.angle_beta   90.00
_cell.angle_gamma   90.00
#
_symmetry.space_group_name_H-M   'P 1'
#
loop_
_entity.id
_entity.type
_entity.pdbx_description
1 polymer ?
#
loop_
_entity_poly.entity_id
_entity_poly.type
_entity_poly.pdbx_seq_one_letter_code
_entity_poly.pdbx_strand_id
1 'polypeptide(L)'
;MTDHYLTLAGPSTGEFRDRGSKFLAYAFPVYNEKDWQEALEGVKKEHSKARHHCYAYRLGLDKNNFRANDDGEPSGTAGRPILGQIDSFNLTNV
;
A
#
# COMPACT_ATOMS: atom_id res chain seq x y z
N MET A 1 9.69 23.85 5.23
CA MET A 1 10.34 22.63 4.74
C MET A 1 10.70 21.80 5.95
N THR A 2 10.17 20.59 6.05
CA THR A 2 10.58 19.63 7.09
C THR A 2 11.86 18.96 6.59
N ASP A 3 12.96 19.07 7.33
CA ASP A 3 14.25 18.44 6.98
C ASP A 3 14.25 16.91 7.17
N HIS A 4 13.13 16.36 7.66
CA HIS A 4 12.97 14.94 7.94
C HIS A 4 11.61 14.44 7.44
N TYR A 5 11.59 13.20 6.96
CA TYR A 5 10.40 12.47 6.56
C TYR A 5 10.43 11.05 7.13
N LEU A 6 9.27 10.41 7.21
CA LEU A 6 9.15 9.02 7.63
C LEU A 6 8.84 8.14 6.42
N THR A 7 9.50 7.00 6.37
CA THR A 7 9.27 5.94 5.37
C THR A 7 9.56 4.58 6.02
N LEU A 8 9.36 3.49 5.30
CA LEU A 8 9.68 2.15 5.77
C LEU A 8 11.19 1.92 5.78
N ALA A 9 11.71 1.29 6.83
CA ALA A 9 13.11 0.85 6.90
C ALA A 9 13.43 -0.29 5.92
N GLY A 10 12.40 -1.03 5.48
CA GLY A 10 12.50 -2.12 4.53
C GLY A 10 11.12 -2.74 4.25
N PRO A 11 11.04 -3.73 3.36
CA PRO A 11 9.80 -4.46 3.10
C PRO A 11 9.25 -5.10 4.37
N SER A 12 7.93 -5.11 4.51
CA SER A 12 7.24 -5.72 5.65
C SER A 12 5.96 -6.42 5.22
N THR A 13 5.54 -7.40 6.01
CA THR A 13 4.34 -8.18 5.76
C THR A 13 3.48 -8.29 7.01
N GLY A 14 2.19 -8.53 6.81
CA GLY A 14 1.23 -8.80 7.87
C GLY A 14 0.18 -9.80 7.41
N GLU A 15 -0.40 -10.53 8.36
CA GLU A 15 -1.51 -11.46 8.09
C GLU A 15 -2.65 -11.18 9.07
N PHE A 16 -3.87 -11.10 8.54
CA PHE A 16 -5.09 -10.99 9.31
C PHE A 16 -6.14 -11.97 8.79
N ARG A 17 -6.94 -12.53 9.69
CA ARG A 17 -8.02 -13.46 9.35
C ARG A 17 -9.30 -13.01 10.00
N ASP A 18 -10.36 -12.93 9.21
CA ASP A 18 -11.70 -12.63 9.69
C ASP A 18 -12.74 -13.40 8.88
N ARG A 19 -13.71 -14.01 9.55
CA ARG A 19 -14.87 -14.70 8.94
C ARG A 19 -14.53 -15.63 7.75
N GLY A 20 -13.43 -16.37 7.86
CA GLY A 20 -12.98 -17.31 6.81
C GLY A 20 -12.20 -16.64 5.66
N SER A 21 -12.12 -15.31 5.63
CA SER A 21 -11.26 -14.56 4.74
C SER A 21 -9.85 -14.43 5.33
N LYS A 22 -8.87 -14.49 4.43
CA LYS A 22 -7.45 -14.27 4.73
C LYS A 22 -7.00 -12.98 4.03
N PHE A 23 -6.46 -12.06 4.81
CA PHE A 23 -5.90 -10.80 4.33
C PHE A 23 -4.38 -10.84 4.52
N LEU A 24 -3.66 -10.68 3.42
CA LEU A 24 -2.21 -10.59 3.39
C LEU A 24 -1.82 -9.15 3.07
N ALA A 25 -1.13 -8.50 4.01
CA ALA A 25 -0.62 -7.15 3.84
C ALA A 25 0.86 -7.22 3.44
N TYR A 26 1.22 -6.38 2.47
CA TYR A 26 2.59 -6.15 2.03
C TYR A 26 2.82 -4.65 1.99
N ALA A 27 3.95 -4.19 2.50
CA ALA A 27 4.35 -2.79 2.43
C ALA A 27 5.83 -2.70 2.02
N PHE A 28 6.14 -1.82 1.08
CA PHE A 28 7.45 -1.70 0.45
C PHE A 28 7.90 -0.24 0.45
N PRO A 29 9.19 0.05 0.67
CA PRO A 29 9.74 1.35 0.32
C PRO A 29 9.67 1.53 -1.21
N VAL A 30 9.03 2.61 -1.68
CA VAL A 30 8.86 2.90 -3.11
C VAL A 30 9.13 4.39 -3.36
N TYR A 31 9.91 4.73 -4.37
CA TYR A 31 10.37 6.12 -4.59
C TYR A 31 9.87 6.72 -5.89
N ASN A 32 9.29 5.90 -6.76
CA ASN A 32 8.78 6.32 -8.05
C ASN A 32 7.66 5.39 -8.53
N GLU A 33 7.07 5.72 -9.67
CA GLU A 33 5.96 4.98 -10.23
C GLU A 33 6.31 3.54 -10.66
N LYS A 34 7.54 3.32 -11.09
CA LYS A 34 8.02 1.99 -11.47
C LYS A 34 8.18 1.07 -10.25
N ASP A 35 8.71 1.59 -9.14
CA ASP A 35 8.94 0.79 -7.92
C ASP A 35 7.64 0.16 -7.39
N TRP A 36 6.56 0.94 -7.27
CA TRP A 36 5.29 0.40 -6.76
C TRP A 36 4.61 -0.54 -7.77
N GLN A 37 4.77 -0.29 -9.08
CA GLN A 37 4.25 -1.19 -10.12
C GLN A 37 4.95 -2.55 -10.04
N GLU A 38 6.28 -2.57 -9.94
CA GLU A 38 7.06 -3.81 -9.80
C GLU A 38 6.70 -4.56 -8.51
N ALA A 39 6.53 -3.85 -7.40
CA ALA A 39 6.10 -4.44 -6.13
C ALA A 39 4.71 -5.06 -6.24
N LEU A 40 3.73 -4.35 -6.81
CA LEU A 40 2.38 -4.84 -6.99
C LEU A 40 2.34 -6.06 -7.93
N GLU A 41 3.08 -6.03 -9.03
CA GLU A 41 3.21 -7.18 -9.93
C GLU A 41 3.83 -8.40 -9.24
N GLY A 42 4.83 -8.19 -8.39
CA GLY A 42 5.43 -9.24 -7.57
C GLY A 42 4.39 -9.93 -6.68
N VAL A 43 3.63 -9.13 -5.93
CA VAL A 43 2.56 -9.64 -5.05
C VAL A 43 1.45 -10.35 -5.85
N LYS A 44 1.05 -9.81 -7.01
CA LYS A 44 0.07 -10.45 -7.89
C LYS A 44 0.54 -11.81 -8.44
N LYS A 45 1.83 -11.92 -8.78
CA LYS A 45 2.43 -13.19 -9.23
C LYS A 45 2.48 -14.22 -8.09
N GLU A 46 2.88 -13.80 -6.90
CA GLU A 46 2.92 -14.66 -5.71
C GLU A 46 1.52 -15.14 -5.29
N HIS A 47 0.52 -14.25 -5.35
CA HIS A 47 -0.86 -14.50 -4.92
C HIS A 47 -1.86 -14.43 -6.07
N SER A 48 -1.59 -15.18 -7.14
CA SER A 48 -2.45 -15.21 -8.34
C SER A 48 -3.88 -15.72 -8.09
N LYS A 49 -4.12 -16.38 -6.95
CA LYS A 49 -5.44 -16.87 -6.52
C LYS A 49 -6.21 -15.90 -5.61
N ALA A 50 -5.61 -14.78 -5.21
CA ALA A 50 -6.32 -13.78 -4.42
C ALA A 50 -7.42 -13.12 -5.26
N ARG A 51 -8.54 -12.78 -4.62
CA ARG A 51 -9.71 -12.18 -5.29
C ARG A 51 -9.51 -10.70 -5.59
N HIS A 52 -8.84 -10.00 -4.67
CA HIS A 52 -8.60 -8.56 -4.70
C HIS A 52 -7.17 -8.28 -4.24
N HIS A 53 -6.50 -7.38 -4.94
CA HIS A 53 -5.20 -6.80 -4.65
C HIS A 53 -5.38 -5.29 -4.43
N CYS A 54 -6.09 -4.94 -3.36
CA CYS A 54 -6.28 -3.56 -2.95
C CYS A 54 -4.94 -2.93 -2.56
N TYR A 55 -4.74 -1.66 -2.89
CA TYR A 55 -3.48 -0.98 -2.58
C TYR A 55 -3.69 0.52 -2.35
N ALA A 56 -2.71 1.12 -1.71
CA ALA A 56 -2.49 2.56 -1.74
C ALA A 56 -0.99 2.84 -1.68
N TYR A 57 -0.59 4.02 -2.15
CA TYR A 57 0.77 4.52 -2.01
C TYR A 57 0.76 6.04 -1.79
N ARG A 58 1.86 6.54 -1.24
CA ARG A 58 2.18 7.96 -1.20
C ARG A 58 3.65 8.18 -1.57
N LEU A 59 3.89 9.05 -2.55
CA LEU A 59 5.21 9.33 -3.09
C LEU A 59 5.57 10.81 -2.90
N GLY A 60 6.86 11.05 -2.68
CA GLY A 60 7.40 12.40 -2.65
C GLY A 60 7.22 13.12 -1.31
N LEU A 61 8.08 14.12 -1.09
CA LEU A 61 8.14 14.84 0.18
C LEU A 61 7.02 15.87 0.34
N ASP A 62 6.44 16.33 -0.76
CA ASP A 62 5.28 17.21 -0.75
C ASP A 62 3.98 16.46 -0.45
N LYS A 63 4.02 15.12 -0.48
CA LYS A 63 2.89 14.24 -0.24
C LYS A 63 1.70 14.53 -1.15
N ASN A 64 1.86 15.10 -2.34
CA ASN A 64 0.72 15.33 -3.23
C ASN A 64 0.51 14.20 -4.23
N ASN A 65 1.51 13.34 -4.42
CA ASN A 65 1.40 12.16 -5.26
C ASN A 65 0.94 10.96 -4.42
N PHE A 66 -0.31 10.55 -4.59
CA PHE A 66 -0.88 9.40 -3.90
C PHE A 66 -1.90 8.69 -4.77
N ARG A 67 -2.15 7.42 -4.44
CA ARG A 67 -3.23 6.65 -5.05
C ARG A 67 -3.82 5.70 -4.03
N ALA A 68 -5.10 5.38 -4.22
CA ALA A 68 -5.83 4.37 -3.49
C ALA A 68 -6.68 3.60 -4.50
N ASN A 69 -6.71 2.26 -4.38
CA ASN A 69 -7.46 1.39 -5.28
C ASN A 69 -8.09 0.24 -4.49
N ASP A 70 -9.39 0.06 -4.71
CA ASP A 70 -10.21 -0.97 -4.04
C ASP A 70 -10.22 -2.31 -4.79
N ASP A 71 -9.64 -2.39 -6.00
CA ASP A 71 -9.53 -3.61 -6.82
C ASP A 71 -10.81 -4.46 -6.91
N GLY A 72 -11.96 -3.79 -7.10
CA GLY A 72 -13.27 -4.44 -7.22
C GLY A 72 -14.03 -4.64 -5.91
N GLU A 73 -13.43 -4.31 -4.75
CA GLU A 73 -14.17 -4.10 -3.50
C GLU A 73 -15.12 -2.89 -3.62
N PRO A 74 -16.15 -2.79 -2.76
CA PRO A 74 -17.01 -1.61 -2.72
C PRO A 74 -16.21 -0.30 -2.61
N SER A 75 -16.69 0.75 -3.29
CA SER A 75 -15.91 1.98 -3.42
C SER A 75 -15.57 2.60 -2.06
N GLY A 76 -14.28 2.81 -1.84
CA GLY A 76 -13.74 3.43 -0.62
C GLY A 76 -13.61 2.50 0.57
N THR A 77 -13.85 1.18 0.44
CA THR A 77 -13.80 0.25 1.58
C THR A 77 -12.44 -0.41 1.80
N ALA A 78 -11.50 -0.30 0.86
CA ALA A 78 -10.18 -0.94 1.00
C ALA A 78 -9.01 0.03 0.76
N GLY A 79 -8.90 0.60 -0.44
CA GLY A 79 -7.79 1.48 -0.80
C GLY A 79 -7.71 2.74 0.05
N ARG A 80 -8.87 3.39 0.32
CA ARG A 80 -8.91 4.59 1.17
C ARG A 80 -8.49 4.31 2.62
N PRO A 81 -8.97 3.24 3.28
CA PRO A 81 -8.44 2.82 4.57
C PRO A 81 -6.93 2.58 4.59
N ILE A 82 -6.36 1.93 3.57
CA ILE A 82 -4.90 1.72 3.49
C ILE A 82 -4.17 3.07 3.42
N LEU A 83 -4.61 3.98 2.54
CA LEU A 83 -4.03 5.32 2.44
C LEU A 83 -4.17 6.10 3.76
N GLY A 84 -5.31 5.97 4.43
CA GLY A 84 -5.55 6.60 5.73
C GLY A 84 -4.55 6.13 6.80
N GLN A 85 -4.14 4.86 6.78
CA GLN A 85 -3.09 4.37 7.67
C GLN A 85 -1.74 5.01 7.34
N ILE A 86 -1.33 5.02 6.06
CA ILE A 86 -0.10 5.69 5.59
C ILE A 86 -0.06 7.15 6.10
N ASP A 87 -1.18 7.86 5.96
CA ASP A 87 -1.32 9.25 6.37
C ASP A 87 -1.26 9.42 7.89
N SER A 88 -1.93 8.55 8.65
CA SER A 88 -1.94 8.60 10.12
C SER A 88 -0.56 8.38 10.74
N PHE A 89 0.28 7.57 10.10
CA PHE A 89 1.68 7.37 10.47
C PHE A 89 2.62 8.41 9.85
N ASN A 90 2.09 9.38 9.11
CA ASN A 90 2.83 10.44 8.43
C ASN A 90 3.93 9.91 7.50
N LEU A 91 3.70 8.74 6.88
CA LEU A 91 4.65 8.11 5.96
C LEU A 91 4.63 8.77 4.58
N THR A 92 5.70 8.59 3.84
CA THR A 92 5.81 8.80 2.39
C THR A 92 6.81 7.81 1.81
N ASN A 93 6.87 7.71 0.48
CA ASN A 93 7.66 6.74 -0.26
C ASN A 93 7.33 5.30 0.16
N VAL A 94 6.03 5.00 0.27
CA VAL A 94 5.46 3.72 0.70
C VAL A 94 4.20 3.39 -0.09
#